data_AF-A0A6S6R1H0-F1
#
_entry.id   AF-A0A6S6R1H0-F1
#
_cell.length_a   1.000
_cell.length_b   1.000
_cell.length_c   1.000
_cell.angle_alpha   90.00
_cell.angle_beta   90.00
_cell.angle_gamma   90.00
#
_symmetry.space_group_name_H-M   'P 1'
#
loop_
_entity.id
_entity.type
_entity.pdbx_description
1 polymer ?
#
loop_
_entity_poly.entity_id
_entity_poly.type
_entity_poly.pdbx_seq_one_letter_code
_entity_poly.pdbx_strand_id
1 'polypeptide(L)'
;MPEMCIKKMKPISKNVIIEYEAILLNQKINISKFFFNWDSYTNEQLALDVIRYSFKTYLGWSPQEVESKISLSLLKSLKLNEILAYINFPIELDSTLQIKYLAHLLYPEQVKYDARNLVLQIYKDILERRLKRFPKSFLSNTDGILKSNICFLYMLEQNSDFSTIKELYEHFAGSKGIHTLRKYHLMSICTAFYESPLEFLHTSLPDEQKSNFFYHYYKYKNTIGKMIPKITLLKKRTGKQASCDDEYNDSKFFYYYRLYRLKVKSRVFNFIF
;
A
#
# COMPACT_ATOMS: atom_id res chain seq x y z
N MET A 1 -14.22 -20.61 -34.60
CA MET A 1 -14.38 -19.40 -33.76
C MET A 1 -14.97 -19.85 -32.44
N PRO A 2 -14.30 -19.66 -31.29
CA PRO A 2 -14.80 -20.16 -30.03
C PRO A 2 -15.83 -19.19 -29.44
N GLU A 3 -17.02 -19.72 -29.18
CA GLU A 3 -18.09 -19.08 -28.42
C GLU A 3 -17.57 -18.72 -27.02
N MET A 4 -17.35 -17.43 -26.77
CA MET A 4 -17.05 -16.96 -25.42
C MET A 4 -18.34 -16.95 -24.60
N CYS A 5 -18.35 -17.74 -23.53
CA CYS A 5 -19.42 -17.82 -22.55
C CYS A 5 -19.75 -16.45 -21.96
N ILE A 6 -20.82 -15.82 -22.45
CA ILE A 6 -21.47 -14.70 -21.76
C ILE A 6 -22.16 -15.29 -20.54
N LYS A 7 -21.55 -15.15 -19.35
CA LYS A 7 -22.25 -15.34 -18.08
C LYS A 7 -23.50 -14.46 -18.12
N LYS A 8 -24.68 -15.07 -18.12
CA LYS A 8 -25.97 -14.36 -18.14
C LYS A 8 -26.00 -13.38 -16.96
N MET A 9 -25.96 -12.08 -17.26
CA MET A 9 -26.24 -11.03 -16.29
C MET A 9 -27.59 -11.32 -15.62
N LYS A 10 -27.63 -11.22 -14.29
CA LYS A 10 -28.89 -11.30 -13.54
C LYS A 10 -29.81 -10.19 -14.07
N PRO A 11 -31.10 -10.46 -14.35
CA PRO A 11 -31.99 -9.44 -14.86
C PRO A 11 -32.14 -8.35 -13.81
N ILE A 12 -31.74 -7.13 -14.18
CA ILE A 12 -31.96 -5.93 -13.37
C ILE A 12 -33.46 -5.81 -13.08
N SER A 13 -33.81 -5.47 -11.85
CA SER A 13 -35.22 -5.23 -11.50
C SER A 13 -35.76 -4.11 -12.39
N LYS A 14 -36.69 -4.44 -13.31
CA LYS A 14 -37.28 -3.50 -14.27
C LYS A 14 -37.83 -2.24 -13.58
N ASN A 15 -38.33 -2.38 -12.36
CA ASN A 15 -38.89 -1.28 -11.58
C ASN A 15 -37.83 -0.23 -11.20
N VAL A 16 -36.58 -0.66 -10.93
CA VAL A 16 -35.48 0.27 -10.61
C VAL A 16 -35.09 1.09 -11.83
N ILE A 17 -35.04 0.44 -13.01
CA ILE A 17 -34.73 1.12 -14.28
C ILE A 17 -35.79 2.18 -14.58
N ILE A 18 -37.07 1.85 -14.45
CA ILE A 18 -38.17 2.79 -14.69
C ILE A 18 -38.06 4.02 -13.78
N GLU A 19 -37.74 3.82 -12.50
CA GLU A 19 -37.54 4.96 -11.60
C GLU A 19 -36.31 5.80 -11.97
N TYR A 20 -35.21 5.15 -12.37
CA TYR A 20 -34.02 5.85 -12.83
C TYR A 20 -34.30 6.68 -14.11
N GLU A 21 -35.09 6.13 -15.04
CA GLU A 21 -35.52 6.82 -16.26
C GLU A 21 -36.37 8.05 -15.94
N ALA A 22 -37.30 7.94 -14.99
CA ALA A 22 -38.08 9.08 -14.50
C ALA A 22 -37.19 10.19 -13.92
N ILE A 23 -36.08 9.83 -13.27
CA ILE A 23 -35.10 10.80 -12.75
C ILE A 23 -34.35 11.49 -13.88
N LEU A 24 -33.89 10.74 -14.88
CA LEU A 24 -33.25 11.32 -16.07
C LEU A 24 -34.17 12.33 -16.77
N LEU A 25 -35.46 12.04 -16.85
CA LEU A 25 -36.49 12.91 -17.46
C LEU A 25 -36.96 14.08 -16.57
N ASN A 26 -36.37 14.28 -15.39
CA ASN A 26 -36.81 15.28 -14.39
C ASN A 26 -38.24 15.08 -13.85
N GLN A 27 -38.82 13.89 -14.03
CA GLN A 27 -40.15 13.57 -13.50
C GLN A 27 -40.09 13.16 -12.02
N LYS A 28 -38.92 12.72 -11.56
CA LYS A 28 -38.63 12.35 -10.18
C LYS A 28 -37.27 12.91 -9.77
N ILE A 29 -37.11 13.20 -8.47
CA ILE A 29 -35.85 13.74 -7.94
C ILE A 29 -34.90 12.59 -7.57
N ASN A 30 -35.41 11.57 -6.85
CA ASN A 30 -34.60 10.53 -6.21
C ASN A 30 -35.18 9.12 -6.44
N ILE A 31 -34.31 8.10 -6.41
CA ILE A 31 -34.77 6.70 -6.44
C ILE A 31 -35.39 6.34 -5.09
N SER A 32 -36.45 5.53 -5.10
CA SER A 32 -37.06 5.02 -3.88
C SER A 32 -36.04 4.23 -3.06
N LYS A 33 -35.83 4.64 -1.80
CA LYS A 33 -34.96 3.95 -0.85
C LYS A 33 -35.36 2.49 -0.61
N PHE A 34 -36.62 2.14 -0.89
CA PHE A 34 -37.11 0.77 -0.83
C PHE A 34 -36.27 -0.21 -1.67
N PHE A 35 -35.76 0.24 -2.83
CA PHE A 35 -34.92 -0.61 -3.68
C PHE A 35 -33.53 -0.87 -3.12
N PHE A 36 -33.06 -0.01 -2.20
CA PHE A 36 -31.74 -0.08 -1.58
C PHE A 36 -31.83 -0.39 -0.07
N ASN A 37 -32.88 -1.09 0.35
CA ASN A 37 -33.08 -1.49 1.75
C ASN A 37 -32.56 -2.91 2.04
N TRP A 38 -31.61 -3.40 1.24
CA TRP A 38 -30.97 -4.69 1.42
C TRP A 38 -29.64 -4.55 2.16
N ASP A 39 -28.86 -5.63 2.22
CA ASP A 39 -27.48 -5.59 2.70
C ASP A 39 -26.58 -4.76 1.76
N SER A 40 -25.46 -4.28 2.31
CA SER A 40 -24.52 -3.40 1.61
C SER A 40 -24.04 -3.98 0.27
N TYR A 41 -23.80 -5.30 0.20
CA TYR A 41 -23.34 -5.96 -1.01
C TYR A 41 -24.44 -5.99 -2.09
N THR A 42 -25.67 -6.36 -1.73
CA THR A 42 -26.79 -6.37 -2.68
C THR A 42 -27.11 -4.98 -3.21
N ASN A 43 -27.08 -3.97 -2.35
CA ASN A 43 -27.29 -2.57 -2.75
C ASN A 43 -26.20 -2.07 -3.70
N GLU A 44 -24.94 -2.43 -3.44
CA GLU A 44 -23.81 -2.10 -4.30
C GLU A 44 -23.92 -2.76 -5.68
N GLN A 45 -24.28 -4.05 -5.76
CA GLN A 45 -24.50 -4.73 -7.04
C GLN A 45 -25.62 -4.07 -7.86
N LEU A 46 -26.72 -3.72 -7.21
CA LEU A 46 -27.84 -3.04 -7.86
C LEU A 46 -27.45 -1.64 -8.36
N ALA A 47 -26.65 -0.90 -7.59
CA ALA A 47 -26.09 0.38 -8.00
C ALA A 47 -25.18 0.24 -9.23
N LEU A 48 -24.26 -0.75 -9.22
CA LEU A 48 -23.38 -1.04 -10.36
C LEU A 48 -24.18 -1.42 -11.60
N ASP A 49 -25.23 -2.21 -11.46
CA ASP A 49 -26.10 -2.61 -12.57
C ASP A 49 -26.82 -1.42 -13.23
N VAL A 50 -27.35 -0.48 -12.43
CA VAL A 50 -27.99 0.73 -12.97
C VAL A 50 -26.96 1.61 -13.70
N ILE A 51 -25.75 1.74 -13.15
CA ILE A 51 -24.68 2.51 -13.80
C ILE A 51 -24.25 1.83 -15.11
N ARG A 52 -24.07 0.50 -15.13
CA ARG A 52 -23.76 -0.25 -16.35
C ARG A 52 -24.84 -0.07 -17.41
N TYR A 53 -26.11 -0.13 -17.01
CA TYR A 53 -27.24 0.14 -17.89
C TYR A 53 -27.17 1.55 -18.49
N SER A 54 -26.87 2.56 -17.67
CA SER A 54 -26.80 3.95 -18.14
C SER A 54 -25.73 4.14 -19.23
N PHE A 55 -24.54 3.55 -19.06
CA PHE A 55 -23.45 3.63 -20.03
C PHE A 55 -23.73 2.81 -21.29
N LYS A 56 -24.30 1.62 -21.14
CA LYS A 56 -24.60 0.75 -22.28
C LYS A 56 -25.76 1.28 -23.12
N THR A 57 -26.82 1.75 -22.48
CA THR A 57 -28.08 2.11 -23.17
C THR A 57 -28.06 3.53 -23.70
N TYR A 58 -27.61 4.51 -22.91
CA TYR A 58 -27.66 5.92 -23.33
C TYR A 58 -26.38 6.39 -24.02
N LEU A 59 -25.22 5.88 -23.60
CA LEU A 59 -23.94 6.27 -24.21
C LEU A 59 -23.44 5.27 -25.25
N GLY A 60 -23.93 4.03 -25.24
CA GLY A 60 -23.45 2.97 -26.14
C GLY A 60 -21.99 2.57 -25.89
N TRP A 61 -21.44 2.87 -24.72
CA TRP A 61 -20.00 2.74 -24.46
C TRP A 61 -19.58 1.30 -24.22
N SER A 62 -18.43 0.95 -24.81
CA SER A 62 -17.68 -0.26 -24.46
C SER A 62 -16.96 -0.11 -23.11
N PRO A 63 -16.55 -1.21 -22.44
CA PRO A 63 -15.78 -1.14 -21.19
C PRO A 63 -14.52 -0.26 -21.26
N GLN A 64 -13.83 -0.26 -22.41
CA GLN A 64 -12.62 0.53 -22.66
C GLN A 64 -12.93 2.04 -22.79
N GLU A 65 -14.08 2.37 -23.37
CA GLU A 65 -14.55 3.75 -23.43
C GLU A 65 -15.00 4.24 -22.06
N VAL A 66 -15.62 3.37 -21.26
CA VAL A 66 -15.91 3.70 -19.86
C VAL A 66 -14.62 4.02 -19.12
N GLU A 67 -13.59 3.17 -19.19
CA GLU A 67 -12.30 3.43 -18.52
C GLU A 67 -11.66 4.78 -18.92
N SER A 68 -11.71 5.13 -20.21
CA SER A 68 -11.01 6.31 -20.74
C SER A 68 -11.79 7.62 -20.63
N LYS A 69 -13.13 7.58 -20.72
CA LYS A 69 -13.99 8.78 -20.83
C LYS A 69 -14.80 9.07 -19.57
N ILE A 70 -14.83 8.17 -18.59
CA ILE A 70 -15.59 8.38 -17.35
C ILE A 70 -15.06 9.59 -16.57
N SER A 71 -15.97 10.41 -16.04
CA SER A 71 -15.63 11.62 -15.28
C SER A 71 -16.76 12.00 -14.32
N LEU A 72 -16.45 12.82 -13.30
CA LEU A 72 -17.45 13.26 -12.33
C LEU A 72 -18.55 14.12 -12.98
N SER A 73 -18.19 14.94 -13.96
CA SER A 73 -19.15 15.77 -14.70
C SER A 73 -20.14 14.89 -15.48
N LEU A 74 -19.65 13.81 -16.10
CA LEU A 74 -20.50 12.83 -16.78
C LEU A 74 -21.48 12.16 -15.80
N LEU A 75 -20.97 11.65 -14.67
CA LEU A 75 -21.80 10.99 -13.64
C LEU A 75 -22.88 11.94 -13.10
N LYS A 76 -22.56 13.22 -12.94
CA LYS A 76 -23.53 14.27 -12.57
C LYS A 76 -24.57 14.50 -13.66
N SER A 77 -24.17 14.55 -14.93
CA SER A 77 -25.09 14.76 -16.05
C SER A 77 -26.08 13.60 -16.21
N LEU A 78 -25.66 12.38 -15.89
CA LEU A 78 -26.51 11.18 -15.84
C LEU A 78 -27.27 11.02 -14.51
N LYS A 79 -27.18 12.00 -13.61
CA LYS A 79 -27.82 12.01 -12.29
C LYS A 79 -27.53 10.76 -11.42
N LEU A 80 -26.32 10.22 -11.55
CA LEU A 80 -25.92 9.00 -10.85
C LEU A 80 -25.40 9.24 -9.42
N ASN A 81 -25.30 10.50 -8.96
CA ASN A 81 -24.67 10.83 -7.67
C ASN A 81 -25.31 10.10 -6.48
N GLU A 82 -26.64 9.96 -6.45
CA GLU A 82 -27.32 9.25 -5.36
C GLU A 82 -27.07 7.74 -5.42
N ILE A 83 -26.88 7.20 -6.62
CA ILE A 83 -26.61 5.79 -6.84
C ILE A 83 -25.16 5.47 -6.42
N LEU A 84 -24.23 6.38 -6.69
CA LEU A 84 -22.83 6.28 -6.24
C LEU A 84 -22.70 6.20 -4.72
N ALA A 85 -23.64 6.74 -3.96
CA ALA A 85 -23.61 6.67 -2.49
C ALA A 85 -23.78 5.24 -1.94
N TYR A 86 -24.31 4.31 -2.76
CA TYR A 86 -24.44 2.90 -2.40
C TYR A 86 -23.23 2.05 -2.82
N ILE A 87 -22.22 2.65 -3.46
CA ILE A 87 -20.97 1.96 -3.83
C ILE A 87 -19.95 2.12 -2.72
N ASN A 88 -19.32 0.99 -2.35
CA ASN A 88 -18.33 0.97 -1.29
C ASN A 88 -16.95 1.34 -1.86
N PHE A 89 -16.71 2.65 -1.96
CA PHE A 89 -15.37 3.15 -2.30
C PHE A 89 -14.41 2.98 -1.11
N PRO A 90 -13.19 2.45 -1.34
CA PRO A 90 -12.12 2.55 -0.36
C PRO A 90 -11.86 4.01 -0.02
N ILE A 91 -11.78 4.33 1.26
CA ILE A 91 -11.64 5.70 1.79
C ILE A 91 -10.29 6.33 1.33
N GLU A 92 -9.35 5.50 0.88
CA GLU A 92 -8.04 5.91 0.35
C GLU A 92 -8.10 6.54 -1.04
N LEU A 93 -9.19 6.33 -1.78
CA LEU A 93 -9.30 6.85 -3.13
C LEU A 93 -9.78 8.29 -3.09
N ASP A 94 -8.99 9.19 -3.68
CA ASP A 94 -9.49 10.52 -4.04
C ASP A 94 -10.56 10.42 -5.13
N SER A 95 -11.27 11.52 -5.40
CA SER A 95 -12.37 11.49 -6.36
C SER A 95 -11.95 11.07 -7.78
N THR A 96 -10.69 11.24 -8.18
CA THR A 96 -10.21 10.81 -9.50
C THR A 96 -9.91 9.31 -9.53
N LEU A 97 -9.34 8.77 -8.45
CA LEU A 97 -9.04 7.36 -8.30
C LEU A 97 -10.32 6.55 -8.04
N GLN A 98 -11.31 7.14 -7.37
CA GLN A 98 -12.66 6.55 -7.20
C GLN A 98 -13.31 6.28 -8.56
N ILE A 99 -13.16 7.20 -9.52
CA ILE A 99 -13.70 7.01 -10.87
C ILE A 99 -13.00 5.86 -11.61
N LYS A 100 -11.67 5.78 -11.53
CA LYS A 100 -10.91 4.67 -12.13
C LYS A 100 -11.28 3.33 -11.49
N TYR A 101 -11.43 3.31 -10.17
CA TYR A 101 -11.88 2.14 -9.43
C TYR A 101 -13.32 1.77 -9.78
N LEU A 102 -14.20 2.75 -9.98
CA LEU A 102 -15.57 2.51 -10.46
C LEU A 102 -15.57 1.81 -11.82
N ALA A 103 -14.73 2.23 -12.77
CA ALA A 103 -14.62 1.55 -14.07
C ALA A 103 -14.23 0.07 -13.92
N HIS A 104 -13.31 -0.24 -12.99
CA HIS A 104 -12.97 -1.62 -12.64
C HIS A 104 -14.14 -2.38 -12.00
N LEU A 105 -14.87 -1.78 -11.06
CA LEU A 105 -16.04 -2.42 -10.45
C LEU A 105 -17.15 -2.71 -11.47
N LEU A 106 -17.30 -1.87 -12.49
CA LEU A 106 -18.27 -2.06 -13.56
C LEU A 106 -17.84 -3.17 -14.54
N TYR A 107 -16.54 -3.35 -14.78
CA TYR A 107 -16.04 -4.29 -15.77
C TYR A 107 -14.76 -5.01 -15.31
N PRO A 108 -14.81 -5.84 -14.26
CA PRO A 108 -13.61 -6.39 -13.62
C PRO A 108 -12.80 -7.34 -14.52
N GLU A 109 -13.46 -7.98 -15.48
CA GLU A 109 -12.80 -8.90 -16.43
C GLU A 109 -12.05 -8.16 -17.55
N GLN A 110 -12.45 -6.92 -17.88
CA GLN A 110 -11.90 -6.15 -19.00
C GLN A 110 -11.02 -4.98 -18.55
N VAL A 111 -11.40 -4.32 -17.46
CA VAL A 111 -10.68 -3.19 -16.86
C VAL A 111 -9.93 -3.72 -15.66
N LYS A 112 -8.61 -3.90 -15.79
CA LYS A 112 -7.78 -4.39 -14.68
C LYS A 112 -7.44 -3.24 -13.73
N TYR A 113 -7.76 -3.40 -12.46
CA TYR A 113 -7.28 -2.53 -11.41
C TYR A 113 -6.05 -3.15 -10.75
N ASP A 114 -4.90 -2.51 -10.92
CA ASP A 114 -3.67 -2.90 -10.24
C ASP A 114 -3.47 -1.99 -9.02
N ALA A 115 -3.81 -2.53 -7.85
CA ALA A 115 -3.64 -1.87 -6.57
C ALA A 115 -2.17 -1.48 -6.30
N ARG A 116 -1.21 -2.28 -6.78
CA ARG A 116 0.23 -1.97 -6.67
C ARG A 116 0.57 -0.73 -7.50
N ASN A 117 0.09 -0.66 -8.74
CA ASN A 117 0.35 0.50 -9.60
C ASN A 117 -0.26 1.79 -9.03
N LEU A 118 -1.43 1.71 -8.40
CA LEU A 118 -2.04 2.85 -7.72
C LEU A 118 -1.14 3.37 -6.59
N VAL A 119 -0.66 2.46 -5.73
CA VAL A 119 0.26 2.79 -4.64
C VAL A 119 1.52 3.46 -5.18
N LEU A 120 2.09 2.93 -6.25
CA LEU A 120 3.26 3.50 -6.91
C LEU A 120 2.97 4.86 -7.55
N GLN A 121 1.80 5.07 -8.16
CA GLN A 121 1.40 6.36 -8.72
C GLN A 121 1.30 7.44 -7.64
N ILE A 122 0.60 7.15 -6.54
CA ILE A 122 0.50 8.08 -5.40
C ILE A 122 1.89 8.40 -4.86
N TYR A 123 2.76 7.40 -4.74
CA TYR A 123 4.11 7.61 -4.26
C TYR A 123 4.95 8.48 -5.21
N LYS A 124 4.87 8.23 -6.52
CA LYS A 124 5.51 9.07 -7.54
C LYS A 124 5.03 10.51 -7.48
N ASP A 125 3.73 10.74 -7.34
CA ASP A 125 3.17 12.09 -7.22
C ASP A 125 3.67 12.83 -5.97
N ILE A 126 3.98 12.11 -4.88
CA ILE A 126 4.63 12.68 -3.69
C ILE A 126 6.08 13.04 -3.98
N LEU A 127 6.83 12.16 -4.64
CA LEU A 127 8.22 12.42 -5.03
C LEU A 127 8.33 13.61 -5.99
N GLU A 128 7.39 13.74 -6.92
CA GLU A 128 7.28 14.85 -7.88
C GLU A 128 6.63 16.11 -7.30
N ARG A 129 6.31 16.11 -5.99
CA ARG A 129 5.66 17.22 -5.26
C ARG A 129 4.30 17.66 -5.80
N ARG A 130 3.64 16.84 -6.64
CA ARG A 130 2.23 17.03 -7.01
C ARG A 130 1.32 16.81 -5.81
N LEU A 131 1.71 15.87 -4.94
CA LEU A 131 1.10 15.65 -3.63
C LEU A 131 2.06 16.05 -2.51
N LYS A 132 1.59 16.88 -1.57
CA LYS A 132 2.43 17.34 -0.45
C LYS A 132 2.68 16.27 0.61
N ARG A 133 1.71 15.36 0.82
CA ARG A 133 1.71 14.34 1.87
C ARG A 133 0.89 13.13 1.41
N PHE A 134 1.15 11.98 2.02
CA PHE A 134 0.29 10.80 1.87
C PHE A 134 -1.15 11.14 2.31
N PRO A 135 -2.18 10.69 1.58
CA PRO A 135 -3.56 10.78 2.03
C PRO A 135 -3.73 10.13 3.41
N LYS A 136 -4.55 10.71 4.30
CA LYS A 136 -4.70 10.19 5.68
C LYS A 136 -5.14 8.71 5.69
N SER A 137 -6.07 8.37 4.80
CA SER A 137 -6.61 7.03 4.62
C SER A 137 -5.62 6.04 4.00
N PHE A 138 -4.60 6.51 3.28
CA PHE A 138 -3.54 5.65 2.71
C PHE A 138 -2.83 4.78 3.78
N LEU A 139 -2.71 5.32 4.99
CA LEU A 139 -2.08 4.66 6.16
C LEU A 139 -3.10 4.06 7.14
N SER A 140 -4.41 4.19 6.90
CA SER A 140 -5.43 3.86 7.92
C SER A 140 -5.97 2.44 7.81
N ASN A 141 -5.65 1.70 6.75
CA ASN A 141 -6.22 0.38 6.48
C ASN A 141 -5.32 -0.78 6.92
N THR A 142 -5.92 -1.98 6.99
CA THR A 142 -5.23 -3.28 7.19
C THR A 142 -4.05 -3.48 6.25
N ASP A 143 -4.10 -2.89 5.05
CA ASP A 143 -3.06 -3.02 4.02
C ASP A 143 -2.01 -1.89 4.07
N GLY A 144 -2.09 -0.99 5.06
CA GLY A 144 -1.16 0.15 5.18
C GLY A 144 0.31 -0.28 5.23
N ILE A 145 0.59 -1.41 5.89
CA ILE A 145 1.91 -2.05 5.95
C ILE A 145 2.35 -2.51 4.56
N LEU A 146 1.49 -3.23 3.82
CA LEU A 146 1.79 -3.70 2.47
C LEU A 146 2.05 -2.53 1.51
N LYS A 147 1.20 -1.51 1.53
CA LYS A 147 1.37 -0.29 0.72
C LYS A 147 2.70 0.41 1.05
N SER A 148 3.05 0.46 2.33
CA SER A 148 4.33 1.03 2.81
C SER A 148 5.54 0.27 2.29
N ASN A 149 5.47 -1.07 2.31
CA ASN A 149 6.54 -1.93 1.82
C ASN A 149 6.74 -1.77 0.31
N ILE A 150 5.66 -1.65 -0.46
CA ILE A 150 5.71 -1.38 -1.90
C ILE A 150 6.45 -0.06 -2.18
N CYS A 151 6.11 1.03 -1.47
CA CYS A 151 6.78 2.31 -1.63
C CYS A 151 8.27 2.23 -1.25
N PHE A 152 8.59 1.51 -0.16
CA PHE A 152 9.96 1.35 0.30
C PHE A 152 10.81 0.55 -0.68
N LEU A 153 10.30 -0.57 -1.20
CA LEU A 153 10.99 -1.37 -2.22
C LEU A 153 11.22 -0.58 -3.50
N TYR A 154 10.20 0.16 -3.96
CA TYR A 154 10.36 1.05 -5.10
C TYR A 154 11.47 2.10 -4.86
N MET A 155 11.53 2.67 -3.66
CA MET A 155 12.61 3.60 -3.29
C MET A 155 13.99 2.93 -3.29
N LEU A 156 14.12 1.67 -2.89
CA LEU A 156 15.38 0.94 -2.99
C LEU A 156 15.78 0.64 -4.45
N GLU A 157 14.82 0.24 -5.30
CA GLU A 157 15.06 -0.01 -6.71
C GLU A 157 15.65 1.23 -7.42
N GLN A 158 15.10 2.40 -7.13
CA GLN A 158 15.55 3.67 -7.72
C GLN A 158 16.88 4.18 -7.14
N ASN A 159 17.34 3.68 -5.99
CA ASN A 159 18.53 4.16 -5.27
C ASN A 159 19.54 3.04 -5.02
N SER A 160 19.85 2.30 -6.07
CA SER A 160 20.67 1.08 -6.04
C SER A 160 22.19 1.37 -5.99
N ASP A 161 22.63 2.13 -4.99
CA ASP A 161 24.06 2.31 -4.70
C ASP A 161 24.63 1.21 -3.77
N PHE A 162 23.80 0.24 -3.37
CA PHE A 162 24.18 -0.80 -2.42
C PHE A 162 24.73 -2.04 -3.14
N SER A 163 25.96 -2.43 -2.80
CA SER A 163 26.60 -3.60 -3.41
C SER A 163 26.34 -4.88 -2.64
N THR A 164 26.02 -4.79 -1.35
CA THR A 164 25.77 -5.97 -0.50
C THR A 164 24.57 -5.79 0.44
N ILE A 165 23.94 -6.91 0.80
CA ILE A 165 22.86 -6.90 1.80
C ILE A 165 23.33 -6.35 3.14
N LYS A 166 24.59 -6.61 3.52
CA LYS A 166 25.17 -6.08 4.77
C LYS A 166 25.20 -4.55 4.77
N GLU A 167 25.66 -3.94 3.68
CA GLU A 167 25.68 -2.47 3.53
C GLU A 167 24.28 -1.87 3.66
N LEU A 168 23.29 -2.54 3.08
CA LEU A 168 21.89 -2.13 3.18
C LEU A 168 21.41 -2.12 4.65
N TYR A 169 21.63 -3.21 5.39
CA TYR A 169 21.29 -3.27 6.82
C TYR A 169 22.07 -2.25 7.66
N GLU A 170 23.36 -2.05 7.37
CA GLU A 170 24.18 -1.05 8.05
C GLU A 170 23.68 0.38 7.83
N HIS A 171 23.30 0.69 6.59
CA HIS A 171 22.80 2.00 6.20
C HIS A 171 21.52 2.35 6.94
N PHE A 172 20.55 1.43 6.96
CA PHE A 172 19.26 1.63 7.62
C PHE A 172 19.31 1.45 9.14
N ALA A 173 20.37 0.83 9.69
CA ALA A 173 20.62 0.85 11.13
C ALA A 173 21.11 2.21 11.64
N GLY A 174 21.75 3.01 10.79
CA GLY A 174 22.37 4.28 11.18
C GLY A 174 21.49 5.52 10.97
N SER A 175 22.08 6.69 11.25
CA SER A 175 21.46 7.99 10.94
C SER A 175 21.26 8.18 9.43
N LYS A 176 22.10 7.56 8.58
CA LYS A 176 21.99 7.62 7.11
C LYS A 176 20.64 7.13 6.61
N GLY A 177 20.14 6.01 7.14
CA GLY A 177 18.80 5.49 6.82
C GLY A 177 17.68 6.50 7.12
N ILE A 178 17.75 7.20 8.24
CA ILE A 178 16.79 8.26 8.59
C ILE A 178 16.84 9.40 7.55
N HIS A 179 18.03 9.82 7.13
CA HIS A 179 18.20 10.85 6.11
C HIS A 179 17.65 10.40 4.75
N THR A 180 17.90 9.15 4.35
CA THR A 180 17.33 8.55 3.15
C THR A 180 15.80 8.55 3.22
N LEU A 181 15.20 8.08 4.31
CA LEU A 181 13.74 8.07 4.45
C LEU A 181 13.12 9.47 4.43
N ARG A 182 13.80 10.48 4.98
CA ARG A 182 13.35 11.88 4.87
C ARG A 182 13.45 12.39 3.43
N LYS A 183 14.55 12.11 2.73
CA LYS A 183 14.77 12.49 1.33
C LYS A 183 13.66 11.93 0.42
N TYR A 184 13.22 10.70 0.67
CA TYR A 184 12.19 10.02 -0.13
C TYR A 184 10.79 10.07 0.49
N HIS A 185 10.55 10.97 1.44
CA HIS A 185 9.25 11.21 2.08
C HIS A 185 8.62 10.01 2.81
N LEU A 186 9.38 8.96 3.12
CA LEU A 186 8.91 7.74 3.79
C LEU A 186 9.07 7.78 5.32
N MET A 187 9.66 8.84 5.88
CA MET A 187 9.90 8.92 7.33
C MET A 187 8.60 8.90 8.15
N SER A 188 7.55 9.59 7.68
CA SER A 188 6.26 9.60 8.38
C SER A 188 5.60 8.21 8.40
N ILE A 189 5.77 7.45 7.32
CA ILE A 189 5.31 6.06 7.22
C ILE A 189 6.11 5.18 8.17
N CYS A 190 7.44 5.34 8.16
CA CYS A 190 8.33 4.61 9.06
C CYS A 190 7.91 4.77 10.52
N THR A 191 7.64 6.00 10.97
CA THR A 191 7.25 6.26 12.36
C THR A 191 5.83 5.79 12.71
N ALA A 192 4.97 5.57 11.71
CA ALA A 192 3.59 5.14 11.94
C ALA A 192 3.49 3.62 12.13
N PHE A 193 4.28 2.84 11.38
CA PHE A 193 4.16 1.38 11.35
C PHE A 193 5.35 0.61 11.91
N TYR A 194 6.51 1.26 12.08
CA TYR A 194 7.75 0.58 12.44
C TYR A 194 8.47 1.29 13.57
N GLU A 195 9.18 0.54 14.43
CA GLU A 195 9.99 1.09 15.51
C GLU A 195 11.22 1.83 14.96
N SER A 196 11.75 1.37 13.82
CA SER A 196 12.98 1.91 13.24
C SER A 196 13.09 1.72 11.73
N PRO A 197 13.93 2.50 11.04
CA PRO A 197 14.22 2.29 9.62
C PRO A 197 14.82 0.90 9.32
N LEU A 198 15.55 0.32 10.27
CA LEU A 198 16.09 -1.03 10.19
C LEU A 198 14.99 -2.09 10.18
N GLU A 199 13.96 -1.90 11.00
CA GLU A 199 12.79 -2.78 11.00
C GLU A 199 12.00 -2.63 9.71
N PHE A 200 11.79 -1.39 9.24
CA PHE A 200 11.12 -1.13 7.97
C PHE A 200 11.82 -1.85 6.80
N LEU A 201 13.16 -1.81 6.76
CA LEU A 201 13.94 -2.58 5.79
C LEU A 201 13.67 -4.08 5.92
N HIS A 202 13.81 -4.62 7.12
CA HIS A 202 13.73 -6.06 7.37
C HIS A 202 12.33 -6.63 7.07
N THR A 203 11.27 -5.87 7.35
CA THR A 203 9.89 -6.26 7.07
C THR A 203 9.54 -6.15 5.58
N SER A 204 10.14 -5.19 4.86
CA SER A 204 9.82 -4.93 3.45
C SER A 204 10.50 -5.90 2.48
N LEU A 205 11.67 -6.45 2.81
CA LEU A 205 12.40 -7.33 1.91
C LEU A 205 11.65 -8.66 1.66
N PRO A 206 11.91 -9.36 0.54
CA PRO A 206 11.54 -10.76 0.36
C PRO A 206 12.31 -11.68 1.32
N ASP A 207 11.72 -12.82 1.70
CA ASP A 207 12.32 -13.73 2.67
C ASP A 207 13.67 -14.30 2.20
N GLU A 208 13.86 -14.45 0.89
CA GLU A 208 15.12 -14.91 0.28
C GLU A 208 16.26 -13.90 0.45
N GLN A 209 15.93 -12.62 0.59
CA GLN A 209 16.89 -11.52 0.73
C GLN A 209 17.04 -11.05 2.18
N LYS A 210 16.12 -11.43 3.06
CA LYS A 210 16.20 -11.10 4.49
C LYS A 210 17.39 -11.80 5.14
N SER A 211 18.00 -11.09 6.08
CA SER A 211 19.00 -11.66 6.96
C SER A 211 18.62 -11.37 8.40
N ASN A 212 18.04 -12.37 9.07
CA ASN A 212 17.75 -12.31 10.50
C ASN A 212 19.03 -12.03 11.30
N PHE A 213 20.16 -12.56 10.84
CA PHE A 213 21.46 -12.30 11.43
C PHE A 213 21.80 -10.81 11.44
N PHE A 214 21.75 -10.14 10.28
CA PHE A 214 22.08 -8.71 10.22
C PHE A 214 21.05 -7.85 10.94
N TYR A 215 19.77 -8.19 10.85
CA TYR A 215 18.72 -7.50 11.61
C TYR A 215 19.02 -7.49 13.11
N HIS A 216 19.23 -8.67 13.71
CA HIS A 216 19.50 -8.77 15.14
C HIS A 216 20.87 -8.19 15.52
N TYR A 217 21.90 -8.38 14.69
CA TYR A 217 23.22 -7.81 14.91
C TYR A 217 23.18 -6.28 15.00
N TYR A 218 22.59 -5.61 14.01
CA TYR A 218 22.52 -4.15 14.02
C TYR A 218 21.52 -3.60 15.04
N LYS A 219 20.41 -4.32 15.32
CA LYS A 219 19.49 -3.97 16.42
C LYS A 219 20.23 -3.98 17.77
N TYR A 220 21.02 -5.02 18.04
CA TYR A 220 21.82 -5.14 19.26
C TYR A 220 22.97 -4.13 19.32
N LYS A 221 23.71 -3.93 18.22
CA LYS A 221 24.78 -2.92 18.13
C LYS A 221 24.27 -1.52 18.49
N ASN A 222 23.07 -1.17 18.02
CA ASN A 222 22.43 0.10 18.30
C ASN A 222 21.92 0.23 19.74
N THR A 223 21.46 -0.86 20.38
CA THR A 223 21.03 -0.82 21.79
C THR A 223 22.23 -0.68 22.72
N ILE A 224 23.30 -1.45 22.49
CA ILE A 224 24.54 -1.36 23.27
C ILE A 224 25.21 0.01 23.11
N GLY A 225 25.28 0.53 21.87
CA GLY A 225 25.79 1.88 21.61
C GLY A 225 25.04 2.98 22.37
N LYS A 226 23.75 2.79 22.67
CA LYS A 226 22.95 3.70 23.52
C LYS A 226 23.15 3.48 25.03
N MET A 227 23.55 2.28 25.45
CA MET A 227 23.78 1.94 26.86
C MET A 227 25.17 2.39 27.35
N ILE A 228 26.21 2.28 26.52
CA ILE A 228 27.60 2.64 26.89
C ILE A 228 27.74 4.09 27.40
N PRO A 229 27.15 5.12 26.77
CA PRO A 229 27.22 6.49 27.26
C PRO A 229 26.51 6.66 28.61
N LYS A 230 25.37 5.98 28.81
CA LYS A 230 24.61 6.04 30.08
C LYS A 230 25.39 5.40 31.22
N ILE A 231 26.03 4.27 30.99
CA ILE A 231 26.89 3.60 32.00
C ILE A 231 28.11 4.47 32.32
N THR A 232 28.72 5.10 31.32
CA THR A 232 29.87 6.01 31.53
C THR A 232 29.49 7.25 32.33
N LEU A 233 28.30 7.82 32.08
CA LEU A 233 27.75 8.95 32.84
C LEU A 233 27.36 8.56 34.28
N LEU A 234 26.82 7.34 34.48
CA LEU A 234 26.52 6.81 35.81
C LEU A 234 27.81 6.57 36.61
N LYS A 235 28.86 6.00 35.99
CA LYS A 235 30.19 5.81 36.61
C LYS A 235 30.85 7.13 37.02
N LYS A 236 30.69 8.20 36.24
CA LYS A 236 31.18 9.56 36.60
C LYS A 236 30.44 10.18 37.78
N ARG A 237 29.18 9.82 38.01
CA ARG A 237 28.37 10.32 39.14
C ARG A 237 28.60 9.56 40.45
N THR A 238 29.02 8.30 40.41
CA THR A 238 29.13 7.45 41.60
C THR A 238 30.54 7.33 42.18
N GLY A 239 31.56 7.94 41.56
CA GLY A 239 32.89 8.12 42.17
C GLY A 239 33.57 6.84 42.70
N LYS A 240 33.15 5.64 42.24
CA LYS A 240 33.74 4.37 42.65
C LYS A 240 34.21 3.59 41.43
N GLN A 241 35.52 3.35 41.42
CA GLN A 241 36.21 2.47 40.50
C GLN A 241 35.94 1.04 40.97
N ALA A 242 34.97 0.36 40.34
CA ALA A 242 34.79 -1.07 40.51
C ALA A 242 35.63 -1.78 39.44
N SER A 243 36.68 -2.47 39.88
CA SER A 243 37.28 -3.58 39.15
C SER A 243 36.23 -4.68 39.04
N CYS A 244 35.88 -5.06 37.82
CA CYS A 244 35.15 -6.29 37.56
C CYS A 244 35.86 -6.98 36.41
N ASP A 245 36.76 -7.90 36.78
CA ASP A 245 36.95 -9.12 36.02
C ASP A 245 35.59 -9.82 35.97
N ASP A 246 34.89 -9.69 34.85
CA ASP A 246 33.76 -10.55 34.52
C ASP A 246 33.98 -10.99 33.08
N GLU A 247 34.52 -12.20 32.91
CA GLU A 247 34.51 -12.95 31.66
C GLU A 247 33.07 -13.08 31.16
N TYR A 248 32.65 -12.12 30.32
CA TYR A 248 31.39 -12.19 29.61
C TYR A 248 31.52 -13.22 28.49
N ASN A 249 30.88 -14.36 28.69
CA ASN A 249 31.02 -15.60 27.95
C ASN A 249 30.77 -15.47 26.42
N ASP A 250 31.86 -15.29 25.68
CA ASP A 250 31.97 -15.12 24.22
C ASP A 250 31.59 -16.38 23.41
N SER A 251 31.40 -17.51 24.09
CA SER A 251 31.32 -18.86 23.50
C SER A 251 30.15 -19.06 22.52
N LYS A 252 29.01 -18.41 22.75
CA LYS A 252 27.82 -18.55 21.88
C LYS A 252 27.92 -17.69 20.61
N PHE A 253 28.54 -16.52 20.69
CA PHE A 253 28.73 -15.61 19.55
C PHE A 253 29.76 -16.18 18.56
N PHE A 254 30.87 -16.70 19.06
CA PHE A 254 31.87 -17.39 18.24
C PHE A 254 31.34 -18.69 17.61
N TYR A 255 30.43 -19.41 18.27
CA TYR A 255 29.79 -20.59 17.69
C TYR A 255 28.97 -20.24 16.43
N TYR A 256 28.13 -19.20 16.49
CA TYR A 256 27.37 -18.74 15.30
C TYR A 256 28.29 -18.16 14.20
N TYR A 257 29.35 -17.45 14.58
CA TYR A 257 30.33 -16.90 13.63
C TYR A 257 31.14 -17.98 12.91
N ARG A 258 31.51 -19.07 13.62
CA ARG A 258 32.23 -20.22 13.06
C ARG A 258 31.39 -21.04 12.10
N LEU A 259 30.07 -21.16 12.35
CA LEU A 259 29.13 -21.82 11.44
C LEU A 259 28.87 -21.02 10.16
N TYR A 260 28.83 -19.68 10.24
CA TYR A 260 28.59 -18.81 9.08
C TYR A 260 29.79 -18.74 8.12
N ARG A 261 31.03 -18.78 8.65
CA ARG A 261 32.27 -18.75 7.85
C ARG A 261 32.39 -19.94 6.88
N LEU A 262 31.68 -21.03 7.13
CA LEU A 262 31.69 -22.24 6.30
C LEU A 262 30.67 -22.24 5.15
N LYS A 263 29.72 -21.29 5.10
CA LYS A 263 28.56 -21.37 4.19
C LYS A 263 28.41 -20.29 3.12
N VAL A 264 29.26 -19.26 3.06
CA VAL A 264 29.04 -18.15 2.11
C VAL A 264 30.23 -17.96 1.18
N LYS A 265 30.31 -18.81 0.16
CA LYS A 265 30.85 -18.45 -1.15
C LYS A 265 29.71 -18.56 -2.16
N SER A 266 29.57 -17.50 -2.96
CA SER A 266 28.85 -17.43 -4.25
C SER A 266 27.37 -17.04 -4.26
N ARG A 267 27.17 -15.83 -4.83
CA ARG A 267 26.08 -15.33 -5.70
C ARG A 267 24.70 -15.04 -5.10
N VAL A 268 24.35 -13.75 -5.07
CA VAL A 268 22.98 -13.28 -5.26
C VAL A 268 23.00 -11.99 -6.07
N PHE A 269 22.74 -12.12 -7.37
CA PHE A 269 22.04 -11.13 -8.19
C PHE A 269 21.51 -11.92 -9.38
N ASN A 270 20.25 -12.30 -9.29
CA ASN A 270 19.40 -12.54 -10.46
C ASN A 270 17.95 -12.74 -9.99
N PHE A 271 17.09 -11.91 -10.60
CA PHE A 271 15.64 -11.96 -10.66
C PHE A 271 14.84 -11.63 -9.39
N ILE A 272 14.44 -10.35 -9.32
CA ILE A 272 13.14 -9.94 -8.78
C ILE A 272 12.19 -9.87 -9.99
N PHE A 273 11.32 -10.86 -10.12
CA PHE A 273 10.04 -10.79 -10.85
C PHE A 273 8.96 -11.34 -9.92
#